data_AF-A0A7S2XWJ9-F1
#
_entry.id   AF-A0A7S2XWJ9-F1
#
_cell.length_a   1.000
_cell.length_b   1.000
_cell.length_c   1.000
_cell.angle_alpha   90.00
_cell.angle_beta   90.00
_cell.angle_gamma   90.00
#
_symmetry.space_group_name_H-M   'P 1'
#
loop_
_entity.id
_entity.type
_entity.pdbx_description
1 polymer ?
#
loop_
_entity_poly.entity_id
_entity_poly.type
_entity_poly.pdbx_seq_one_letter_code
_entity_poly.pdbx_strand_id
1 'polypeptide(L)'
;INRGLEATKWFFSLSNDAKLQCTSRDRARRGFSPLLSENFACLVGERFPNDLVEKFRVGPIREIDPEDPYYSCKQGKVHFYPNTWPSSTQEYQDLTDANEKAVEFR
;
A
#
# COMPACT_ATOMS: atom_id res chain seq x y z
N ILE A 1 9.24 -12.91 -6.54
CA ILE A 1 10.40 -11.97 -6.51
C ILE A 1 10.46 -11.10 -7.77
N ASN A 2 10.77 -11.63 -8.97
CA ASN A 2 10.94 -10.77 -10.18
C ASN A 2 9.69 -9.95 -10.56
N ARG A 3 8.49 -10.52 -10.40
CA ARG A 3 7.23 -9.86 -10.80
C ARG A 3 6.87 -8.60 -9.99
N GLY A 4 7.15 -8.59 -8.69
CA GLY A 4 6.81 -7.45 -7.82
C GLY A 4 7.75 -6.27 -8.02
N LEU A 5 9.02 -6.58 -8.28
CA LEU A 5 10.01 -5.57 -8.63
C LEU A 5 9.66 -4.87 -9.95
N GLU A 6 9.26 -5.64 -10.97
CA GLU A 6 8.86 -5.06 -12.26
C GLU A 6 7.57 -4.21 -12.14
N ALA A 7 6.57 -4.67 -11.37
CA ALA A 7 5.38 -3.88 -11.07
C ALA A 7 5.75 -2.56 -10.37
N THR A 8 6.65 -2.63 -9.39
CA THR A 8 7.15 -1.46 -8.64
C THR A 8 7.86 -0.46 -9.56
N LYS A 9 8.78 -0.94 -10.40
CA LYS A 9 9.50 -0.10 -11.38
C LYS A 9 8.53 0.57 -12.35
N TRP A 10 7.59 -0.20 -12.90
CA TRP A 10 6.57 0.32 -13.80
C TRP A 10 5.76 1.43 -13.12
N PHE A 11 5.24 1.19 -11.92
CA PHE A 11 4.40 2.16 -11.22
C PHE A 11 5.15 3.46 -10.94
N PHE A 12 6.39 3.38 -10.43
CA PHE A 12 7.16 4.59 -10.12
C PHE A 12 7.69 5.32 -11.36
N SER A 13 7.68 4.67 -12.53
CA SER A 13 7.95 5.32 -13.82
C SER A 13 6.77 6.12 -14.39
N LEU A 14 5.57 5.99 -13.83
CA LEU A 14 4.39 6.75 -14.26
C LEU A 14 4.52 8.25 -13.93
N SER A 15 3.73 9.07 -14.62
CA SER A 15 3.62 10.50 -14.30
C SER A 15 3.09 10.72 -12.88
N ASN A 16 3.46 11.85 -12.28
CA ASN A 16 2.97 12.21 -10.95
C ASN A 16 1.45 12.25 -10.89
N ASP A 17 0.77 12.76 -11.93
CA ASP A 17 -0.69 12.79 -11.97
C ASP A 17 -1.31 11.40 -11.91
N ALA A 18 -0.74 10.42 -12.63
CA ALA A 18 -1.18 9.04 -12.60
C ALA A 18 -0.94 8.38 -11.24
N LYS A 19 0.23 8.60 -10.63
CA LYS A 19 0.55 8.09 -9.29
C LYS A 19 -0.39 8.70 -8.23
N LEU A 20 -0.69 10.00 -8.34
CA LEU A 20 -1.57 10.72 -7.40
C LEU A 20 -3.01 10.23 -7.43
N GLN A 21 -3.50 9.66 -8.54
CA GLN A 21 -4.82 9.00 -8.58
C GLN A 21 -4.90 7.79 -7.64
N CYS A 22 -3.77 7.23 -7.23
CA CYS A 22 -3.71 6.08 -6.33
C CYS A 22 -3.58 6.48 -4.85
N THR A 23 -3.73 7.76 -4.51
CA THR A 23 -3.68 8.21 -3.11
C THR A 23 -4.99 7.91 -2.39
N SER A 24 -4.92 7.22 -1.25
CA SER A 24 -6.13 7.00 -0.44
C SER A 24 -6.36 8.13 0.56
N ARG A 25 -7.65 8.43 0.78
CA ARG A 25 -8.15 9.30 1.85
C ARG A 25 -8.46 8.53 3.14
N ASP A 26 -8.36 7.21 3.11
CA ASP A 26 -8.70 6.35 4.24
C ASP A 26 -7.65 6.39 5.37
N ARG A 27 -8.03 5.89 6.55
CA ARG A 27 -7.15 5.87 7.74
C ARG A 27 -5.99 4.88 7.64
N ALA A 28 -6.13 3.83 6.85
CA ALA A 28 -5.13 2.80 6.61
C ALA A 28 -4.06 3.25 5.61
N ARG A 29 -4.28 4.38 4.91
CA ARG A 29 -3.35 5.02 3.98
C ARG A 29 -2.87 4.07 2.88
N ARG A 30 -3.79 3.28 2.32
CA ARG A 30 -3.50 2.39 1.18
C ARG A 30 -3.14 3.18 -0.08
N GLY A 31 -2.42 2.53 -0.99
CA GLY A 31 -1.98 3.14 -2.24
C GLY A 31 -0.79 4.07 -2.07
N PHE A 32 -0.73 5.12 -2.89
CA PHE A 32 0.48 5.94 -3.10
C PHE A 32 0.69 7.01 -2.01
N SER A 33 1.95 7.31 -1.71
CA SER A 33 2.39 8.47 -0.94
C SER A 33 3.54 9.16 -1.68
N PRO A 34 3.39 10.45 -2.02
CA PRO A 34 4.37 11.17 -2.82
C PRO A 34 5.63 11.51 -2.01
N LEU A 35 6.67 11.94 -2.73
CA LEU A 35 7.86 12.54 -2.12
C LEU A 35 7.48 13.61 -1.11
N LEU A 36 8.26 13.72 -0.04
CA LEU A 36 8.09 14.74 1.00
C LEU A 36 6.71 14.70 1.68
N SER A 37 6.03 13.55 1.72
CA SER A 37 4.76 13.39 2.44
C SER A 37 4.86 12.63 3.76
N GLU A 38 5.94 11.85 3.95
CA GLU A 38 6.17 11.05 5.15
C GLU A 38 7.26 11.68 6.02
N ASN A 39 7.23 11.36 7.31
CA ASN A 39 8.21 11.82 8.29
C ASN A 39 8.53 10.69 9.26
N PHE A 40 9.51 9.85 8.95
CA PHE A 40 9.82 8.68 9.77
C PHE A 40 10.50 9.05 11.08
N ALA A 41 11.13 10.23 11.16
CA ALA A 41 11.66 10.76 12.41
C ALA A 41 10.58 10.90 13.50
N CYS A 42 9.32 11.16 13.11
CA CYS A 42 8.23 11.23 14.09
C CYS A 42 8.01 9.92 14.85
N LEU A 43 8.42 8.78 14.30
CA LEU A 43 8.30 7.46 14.96
C LEU A 43 9.21 7.33 16.18
N VAL A 44 10.27 8.12 16.26
CA VAL A 44 11.19 8.18 17.41
C VAL A 44 11.01 9.48 18.24
N GLY A 45 9.91 10.22 17.99
CA GLY A 45 9.60 11.46 18.70
C GLY A 45 10.36 12.69 18.20
N GLU A 46 11.07 12.57 17.07
CA GLU A 46 11.82 13.68 16.48
C GLU A 46 11.03 14.36 15.36
N ARG A 47 11.46 15.56 14.97
CA ARG A 47 10.85 16.32 13.88
C ARG A 47 11.91 16.88 12.95
N PHE A 48 12.01 16.26 11.78
CA PHE A 48 12.88 16.70 10.69
C PHE A 48 12.04 17.10 9.46
N PRO A 49 12.64 17.61 8.37
CA PRO A 49 11.96 17.68 7.08
C PRO A 49 11.42 16.31 6.65
N ASN A 50 10.38 16.32 5.81
CA ASN A 50 9.80 15.08 5.31
C ASN A 50 10.80 14.30 4.44
N ASP A 51 10.63 12.98 4.42
CA ASP A 51 11.54 12.05 3.76
C ASP A 51 11.47 12.14 2.22
N LEU A 52 12.61 11.94 1.58
CA LEU A 52 12.75 11.87 0.12
C LEU A 52 12.44 10.46 -0.40
N VAL A 53 11.28 9.93 -0.02
CA VAL A 53 10.81 8.61 -0.46
C VAL A 53 9.43 8.70 -1.11
N GLU A 54 9.23 7.87 -2.13
CA GLU A 54 7.91 7.52 -2.62
C GLU A 54 7.52 6.15 -2.07
N LYS A 55 6.24 5.95 -1.77
CA LYS A 55 5.75 4.70 -1.19
C LYS A 55 4.45 4.27 -1.81
N PHE A 56 4.26 2.96 -1.95
CA PHE A 56 2.97 2.35 -2.27
C PHE A 56 2.66 1.33 -1.17
N ARG A 57 1.50 1.47 -0.51
CA ARG A 57 1.07 0.59 0.59
C ARG A 57 -0.01 -0.36 0.12
N VAL A 58 0.26 -1.64 0.26
CA VAL A 58 -0.67 -2.74 0.00
C VAL A 58 -1.01 -3.37 1.35
N GLY A 59 -2.31 -3.47 1.64
CA GLY A 59 -2.85 -4.27 2.75
C GLY A 59 -3.27 -5.66 2.27
N PRO A 60 -3.81 -6.48 3.18
CA PRO A 60 -4.14 -7.87 2.89
C PRO A 60 -5.07 -8.00 1.68
N ILE A 61 -4.78 -8.97 0.81
CA ILE A 61 -5.57 -9.21 -0.41
C ILE A 61 -6.50 -10.44 -0.25
N ARG A 62 -6.31 -11.20 0.84
CA ARG A 62 -7.15 -12.36 1.16
C ARG A 62 -8.56 -11.95 1.61
N GLU A 63 -9.51 -12.83 1.32
CA GLU A 63 -10.86 -12.76 1.91
C GLU A 63 -10.75 -12.82 3.44
N ILE A 64 -11.33 -11.82 4.10
CA ILE A 64 -11.48 -11.78 5.56
C ILE A 64 -12.82 -12.41 5.93
N ASP A 65 -12.86 -13.13 7.05
CA ASP A 65 -14.13 -13.58 7.62
C ASP A 65 -14.83 -12.37 8.28
N PRO A 66 -15.95 -11.88 7.72
CA PRO A 66 -16.62 -10.71 8.30
C PRO A 66 -17.18 -10.97 9.71
N GLU A 67 -17.32 -12.24 10.12
CA GLU A 67 -17.86 -12.62 11.42
C GLU A 67 -16.78 -12.77 12.51
N ASP A 68 -15.48 -12.81 12.14
CA ASP A 68 -14.41 -12.84 13.12
C ASP A 68 -14.38 -11.49 13.89
N PRO A 69 -14.45 -11.50 15.24
CA PRO A 69 -14.33 -10.30 16.04
C PRO A 69 -13.07 -9.47 15.76
N TYR A 70 -11.99 -10.11 15.32
CA TYR A 70 -10.75 -9.45 14.93
C TYR A 70 -10.94 -8.55 13.69
N TYR A 71 -11.67 -9.02 12.67
CA TYR A 71 -11.88 -8.28 11.41
C TYR A 71 -13.03 -7.26 11.52
N SER A 72 -14.04 -7.53 12.35
CA SER A 72 -15.27 -6.72 12.44
C SER A 72 -15.20 -5.59 13.48
N CYS A 73 -14.33 -5.68 14.51
CA CYS A 73 -14.24 -4.65 15.54
C CYS A 73 -13.73 -3.31 14.99
N LYS A 74 -14.10 -2.21 15.66
CA LYS A 74 -13.76 -0.84 15.21
C LYS A 74 -12.24 -0.63 15.07
N GLN A 75 -11.46 -1.25 15.94
CA GLN A 75 -10.01 -1.18 15.96
C GLN A 75 -9.39 -2.05 14.86
N GLY A 76 -9.89 -3.26 14.64
CA GLY A 76 -9.35 -4.20 13.67
C GLY A 76 -9.68 -3.82 12.23
N LYS A 77 -10.93 -3.43 11.96
CA LYS A 77 -11.42 -3.15 10.60
C LYS A 77 -10.61 -2.11 9.82
N VAL A 78 -9.95 -1.17 10.51
CA VAL A 78 -9.11 -0.16 9.87
C VAL A 78 -7.89 -0.75 9.17
N HIS A 79 -7.42 -1.93 9.58
CA HIS A 79 -6.31 -2.63 8.96
C HIS A 79 -6.72 -3.38 7.69
N PHE A 80 -8.03 -3.50 7.42
CA PHE A 80 -8.59 -4.25 6.29
C PHE A 80 -9.34 -3.34 5.30
N TYR A 81 -9.08 -2.04 5.34
CA TYR A 81 -9.59 -1.13 4.32
C TYR A 81 -9.04 -1.49 2.93
N PRO A 82 -9.85 -1.34 1.88
CA PRO A 82 -9.52 -1.80 0.54
C PRO A 82 -8.27 -1.10 -0.03
N ASN A 83 -7.50 -1.84 -0.81
CA ASN A 83 -6.36 -1.29 -1.54
C ASN A 83 -6.82 -0.33 -2.63
N THR A 84 -6.09 0.78 -2.82
CA THR A 84 -6.32 1.74 -3.91
C THR A 84 -5.29 1.47 -5.00
N TRP A 85 -5.76 0.92 -6.12
CA TRP A 85 -4.92 0.46 -7.22
C TRP A 85 -4.88 1.46 -8.38
N PRO A 86 -3.80 1.48 -9.19
CA PRO A 86 -3.78 2.23 -10.44
C PRO A 86 -4.85 1.74 -11.42
N SER A 87 -5.49 2.68 -12.12
CA SER A 87 -6.62 2.45 -13.03
C SER A 87 -6.27 1.58 -14.24
N SER A 88 -4.98 1.45 -14.58
CA SER A 88 -4.51 0.42 -15.50
C SER A 88 -3.90 -0.74 -14.70
N THR A 89 -4.65 -1.84 -14.63
CA THR A 89 -4.22 -3.25 -14.71
C THR A 89 -4.76 -4.12 -13.56
N GLN A 90 -5.62 -5.06 -13.94
CA GLN A 90 -5.79 -6.34 -13.23
C GLN A 90 -4.41 -6.98 -12.97
N GLU A 91 -3.45 -6.80 -13.89
CA GLU A 91 -2.08 -7.29 -13.75
C GLU A 91 -1.33 -6.70 -12.55
N TYR A 92 -1.49 -5.42 -12.17
CA TYR A 92 -0.79 -4.92 -10.97
C TYR A 92 -1.29 -5.59 -9.69
N GLN A 93 -2.61 -5.83 -9.60
CA GLN A 93 -3.22 -6.58 -8.50
C GLN A 93 -2.69 -8.01 -8.49
N ASP A 94 -2.76 -8.71 -9.64
CA ASP A 94 -2.27 -10.08 -9.78
C ASP A 94 -0.77 -10.23 -9.46
N LEU A 95 0.04 -9.20 -9.78
CA LEU A 95 1.48 -9.17 -9.50
C LEU A 95 1.77 -8.94 -8.02
N THR A 96 0.98 -8.16 -7.30
CA THR A 96 1.12 -7.99 -5.85
C THR A 96 0.65 -9.22 -5.09
N ASP A 97 -0.48 -9.81 -5.48
CA ASP A 97 -1.03 -11.05 -4.89
C ASP A 97 -0.04 -12.21 -4.97
N ALA A 98 0.63 -12.34 -6.12
CA ALA A 98 1.63 -13.37 -6.34
C ALA A 98 2.89 -13.18 -5.49
N ASN A 99 3.22 -11.95 -5.05
CA ASN A 99 4.36 -11.72 -4.16
C ASN A 99 3.99 -11.84 -2.68
N GLU A 100 2.79 -11.41 -2.26
CA GLU A 100 2.33 -11.62 -0.87
C GLU A 100 2.37 -13.11 -0.52
N LYS A 101 1.79 -13.97 -1.39
CA LYS A 101 1.84 -15.43 -1.26
C LYS A 101 3.25 -16.03 -1.29
N ALA A 102 4.20 -15.36 -1.95
CA ALA A 102 5.59 -15.82 -2.05
C ALA A 102 6.46 -15.40 -0.85
N VAL A 103 6.05 -14.39 -0.10
CA VAL A 103 6.76 -13.90 1.10
C VAL A 103 6.27 -14.62 2.37
N GLU A 104 5.05 -15.17 2.37
CA GLU A 104 4.50 -15.96 3.50
C GLU A 104 5.15 -17.35 3.70
N PHE A 105 6.07 -17.80 2.84
CA PHE A 105 6.85 -19.02 3.06
C PHE A 105 8.33 -18.71 3.34
N ARG A 106 8.65 -18.32 4.57
CA ARG A 106 9.93 -18.59 5.26
C ARG A 106 9.76 -18.55 6.77
#